data_AF-A0A6N2L2G3-F1
#
_entry.id   AF-A0A6N2L2G3-F1
#
_cell.length_a   1.000
_cell.length_b   1.000
_cell.length_c   1.000
_cell.angle_alpha   90.00
_cell.angle_beta   90.00
_cell.angle_gamma   90.00
#
_symmetry.space_group_name_H-M   'P 1'
#
loop_
_entity.id
_entity.type
_entity.pdbx_description
1 polymer ?
#
loop_
_entity_poly.entity_id
_entity_poly.type
_entity_poly.pdbx_seq_one_letter_code
_entity_poly.pdbx_strand_id
1 'polypeptide(L)'
;MFHHSFNFKLSEFCSGSSVLIHCYIMTSRFTDDSTRIFFENHKYFGLEADQVTFFQQGTIPCISKDGRFIMETPFRVAKAPDGNGGVYSALKYSKLLEDMASRGIKYVDCYGVDNALVRVADPVFLGYFIDKGVAAAAKVVRKAYPQEKVGVFVRQGKGGPLIVVEYSELDQSLASAINQQTGRLRFCWSNV
;
A
#
# COMPACT_ATOMS: atom_id res chain seq x y z
N MET A 1 3.43 13.37 -6.50
CA MET A 1 2.30 14.15 -5.94
C MET A 1 1.07 13.33 -6.29
N PHE A 2 0.54 12.58 -5.33
CA PHE A 2 -0.42 11.49 -5.60
C PHE A 2 -1.75 11.82 -4.92
N HIS A 3 -2.81 11.81 -5.70
CA HIS A 3 -4.18 12.05 -5.30
C HIS A 3 -4.96 10.74 -5.39
N HIS A 4 -5.80 10.48 -4.38
CA HIS A 4 -6.66 9.31 -4.29
C HIS A 4 -8.06 9.64 -4.80
N SER A 5 -8.75 8.67 -5.41
CA SER A 5 -10.19 8.71 -5.72
C SER A 5 -10.69 7.31 -6.05
N PHE A 6 -11.85 6.93 -5.52
CA PHE A 6 -12.47 5.61 -5.72
C PHE A 6 -13.97 5.73 -5.96
N ASN A 7 -14.48 4.90 -6.87
CA ASN A 7 -15.89 4.53 -7.01
C ASN A 7 -15.97 3.01 -6.83
N PHE A 8 -17.05 2.51 -6.20
CA PHE A 8 -17.90 1.37 -6.64
C PHE A 8 -18.63 0.70 -5.47
N LYS A 9 -19.88 0.34 -5.77
CA LYS A 9 -20.91 -0.32 -4.96
C LYS A 9 -20.89 -1.81 -5.29
N LEU A 10 -20.72 -2.68 -4.30
CA LEU A 10 -20.93 -4.13 -4.44
C LEU A 10 -22.18 -4.50 -3.64
N SER A 11 -23.27 -4.72 -4.38
CA SER A 11 -24.54 -5.18 -3.84
C SER A 11 -24.56 -6.70 -3.68
N GLU A 12 -25.08 -7.09 -2.51
CA GLU A 12 -25.64 -8.39 -2.10
C GLU A 12 -24.68 -9.46 -1.56
N PHE A 13 -24.65 -9.59 -0.23
CA PHE A 13 -24.91 -10.86 0.48
C PHE A 13 -25.50 -10.56 1.89
N CYS A 14 -26.58 -11.27 2.24
CA CYS A 14 -27.53 -11.10 3.37
C CYS A 14 -28.57 -9.97 3.21
N SER A 15 -29.79 -10.37 2.84
CA SER A 15 -30.98 -9.52 2.76
C SER A 15 -31.29 -8.88 4.12
N GLY A 16 -30.84 -7.64 4.33
CA GLY A 16 -31.21 -6.79 5.46
C GLY A 16 -30.07 -6.02 6.13
N SER A 17 -28.81 -6.44 5.95
CA SER A 17 -27.65 -5.75 6.55
C SER A 17 -26.72 -5.22 5.45
N SER A 18 -26.67 -3.89 5.30
CA SER A 18 -25.67 -3.24 4.45
C SER A 18 -24.27 -3.53 5.00
N VAL A 19 -23.46 -4.27 4.26
CA VAL A 19 -22.04 -4.47 4.60
C VAL A 19 -21.28 -3.25 4.09
N LEU A 20 -20.75 -2.45 5.00
CA LEU A 20 -19.98 -1.25 4.67
C LEU A 20 -18.50 -1.58 4.57
N ILE A 21 -17.87 -1.23 3.45
CA ILE A 21 -16.41 -1.21 3.32
C ILE A 21 -15.95 0.18 3.76
N HIS A 22 -15.05 0.22 4.75
CA HIS A 22 -14.42 1.45 5.21
C HIS A 22 -13.12 1.69 4.43
N CYS A 23 -12.96 2.91 3.92
CA CYS A 23 -11.80 3.36 3.17
C CYS A 23 -10.94 4.25 4.07
N TYR A 24 -9.75 3.76 4.44
CA TYR A 24 -8.74 4.54 5.12
C TYR A 24 -7.74 5.07 4.10
N ILE A 25 -7.72 6.39 3.90
CA ILE A 25 -6.90 7.04 2.88
C ILE A 25 -5.71 7.71 3.55
N MET A 26 -4.53 7.11 3.36
CA MET A 26 -3.27 7.66 3.85
C MET A 26 -2.77 8.76 2.91
N THR A 27 -2.76 10.00 3.38
CA THR A 27 -2.22 11.14 2.65
C THR A 27 -0.83 11.51 3.18
N SER A 28 -0.18 12.49 2.54
CA SER A 28 0.99 13.18 3.09
C SER A 28 0.61 14.61 3.42
N ARG A 29 1.48 15.33 4.15
CA ARG A 29 1.29 16.78 4.37
C ARG A 29 1.12 17.59 3.07
N PHE A 30 1.62 17.06 1.95
CA PHE A 30 1.60 17.73 0.65
C PHE A 30 0.36 17.38 -0.18
N THR A 31 -0.41 16.38 0.22
CA THR A 31 -1.53 15.84 -0.57
C THR A 31 -2.85 15.81 0.20
N ASP A 32 -2.85 16.08 1.51
CA ASP A 32 -4.05 15.95 2.34
C ASP A 32 -5.16 16.93 1.97
N ASP A 33 -4.91 18.23 2.07
CA ASP A 33 -5.91 19.28 1.81
C ASP A 33 -6.56 19.11 0.43
N SER A 34 -5.71 18.93 -0.57
CA SER A 34 -6.14 18.82 -1.95
C SER A 34 -6.88 17.50 -2.25
N THR A 35 -6.58 16.42 -1.54
CA THR A 35 -7.35 15.17 -1.63
C THR A 35 -8.70 15.30 -0.92
N ARG A 36 -8.76 15.88 0.28
CA ARG A 36 -10.02 16.08 1.02
C ARG A 36 -11.01 16.93 0.23
N ILE A 37 -10.55 18.09 -0.26
CA ILE A 37 -11.35 18.99 -1.11
C ILE A 37 -11.85 18.25 -2.35
N PHE A 38 -11.02 17.40 -2.96
CA PHE A 38 -11.43 16.64 -4.13
C PHE A 38 -12.57 15.66 -3.81
N PHE A 39 -12.49 14.91 -2.72
CA PHE A 39 -13.56 14.01 -2.29
C PHE A 39 -14.85 14.76 -1.94
N GLU A 40 -14.75 15.87 -1.20
CA GLU A 40 -15.90 16.70 -0.84
C GLU A 40 -16.62 17.26 -2.07
N ASN A 41 -15.86 17.82 -3.02
CA ASN A 41 -16.42 18.36 -4.26
C ASN A 41 -17.11 17.30 -5.12
N HIS A 42 -16.68 16.04 -5.02
CA HIS A 42 -17.28 14.91 -5.73
C HIS A 42 -18.26 14.11 -4.86
N LYS A 43 -18.69 14.67 -3.71
CA LYS A 43 -19.66 14.05 -2.78
C LYS A 43 -19.25 12.61 -2.44
N TYR A 44 -17.98 12.42 -2.12
CA TYR A 44 -17.36 11.14 -1.76
C TYR A 44 -17.60 10.02 -2.77
N PHE A 45 -17.85 10.37 -4.04
CA PHE A 45 -18.15 9.42 -5.11
C PHE A 45 -19.32 8.46 -4.78
N GLY A 46 -20.29 8.94 -3.99
CA GLY A 46 -21.46 8.16 -3.59
C GLY A 46 -21.22 7.21 -2.40
N LEU A 47 -20.07 7.28 -1.73
CA LEU A 47 -19.86 6.70 -0.40
C LEU A 47 -20.42 7.64 0.67
N GLU A 48 -20.84 7.08 1.80
CA GLU A 48 -21.15 7.88 2.98
C GLU A 48 -19.85 8.48 3.56
N ALA A 49 -19.93 9.70 4.09
CA ALA A 49 -18.75 10.39 4.61
C ALA A 49 -18.08 9.63 5.78
N ASP A 50 -18.85 8.85 6.55
CA ASP A 50 -18.36 8.00 7.64
C ASP A 50 -17.65 6.73 7.15
N GLN A 51 -17.79 6.37 5.88
CA GLN A 51 -17.04 5.29 5.24
C GLN A 51 -15.63 5.72 4.84
N VAL A 52 -15.32 7.02 4.79
CA VAL A 52 -14.03 7.54 4.32
C VAL A 52 -13.29 8.24 5.44
N THR A 53 -12.13 7.69 5.83
CA THR A 53 -11.26 8.27 6.86
C THR A 53 -9.92 8.64 6.27
N PHE A 54 -9.62 9.94 6.22
CA PHE A 54 -8.31 10.45 5.82
C PHE A 54 -7.38 10.59 7.01
N PHE A 55 -6.14 10.13 6.85
CA PHE A 55 -5.10 10.28 7.85
C PHE A 55 -3.74 10.56 7.21
N GLN A 56 -2.91 11.35 7.87
CA GLN A 56 -1.63 11.78 7.31
C GLN A 56 -0.49 10.88 7.80
N GLN A 57 0.38 10.48 6.87
CA GLN A 57 1.65 9.85 7.21
C GLN A 57 2.65 10.87 7.77
N GLY A 58 3.72 10.35 8.37
CA GLY A 58 4.79 11.16 8.93
C GLY A 58 5.62 11.86 7.86
N THR A 59 6.62 12.60 8.33
CA THR A 59 7.68 13.14 7.47
C THR A 59 9.02 12.98 8.13
N ILE A 60 10.05 12.77 7.33
CA ILE A 60 11.45 12.70 7.75
C ILE A 60 12.24 13.90 7.22
N PRO A 61 13.23 14.41 7.97
CA PRO A 61 14.15 15.44 7.47
C PRO A 61 14.92 14.96 6.25
N CYS A 62 15.06 15.81 5.25
CA CYS A 62 15.95 15.57 4.12
C CYS A 62 17.39 15.81 4.56
N ILE A 63 18.29 14.88 4.23
CA ILE A 63 19.72 14.98 4.53
C ILE A 63 20.53 15.08 3.24
N SER A 64 21.60 15.87 3.25
CA SER A 64 22.60 15.91 2.18
C SER A 64 23.52 14.69 2.27
N LYS A 65 24.33 14.46 1.22
CA LYS A 65 25.26 13.32 1.15
C LYS A 65 26.29 13.29 2.28
N ASP A 66 26.62 14.44 2.84
CA ASP A 66 27.51 14.62 3.99
C ASP A 66 26.78 14.63 5.35
N GLY A 67 25.49 14.24 5.38
CA GLY A 67 24.73 14.02 6.60
C GLY A 67 24.17 15.28 7.27
N ARG A 68 24.18 16.44 6.60
CA ARG A 68 23.58 17.68 7.13
C ARG A 68 22.11 17.79 6.75
N PHE A 69 21.32 18.45 7.59
CA PHE A 69 19.93 18.75 7.22
C PHE A 69 19.89 19.74 6.05
N ILE A 70 19.03 19.42 5.08
CA ILE A 70 18.71 20.34 3.99
C ILE A 70 17.68 21.33 4.53
N MET A 71 17.96 22.62 4.34
CA MET A 71 17.08 23.70 4.76
C MET A 71 16.18 24.11 3.59
N GLU A 72 14.86 24.12 3.82
CA GLU A 72 13.87 24.64 2.85
C GLU A 72 13.84 26.17 2.88
N THR A 73 13.97 26.74 4.08
CA THR A 73 14.16 28.16 4.33
C THR A 73 15.25 28.34 5.39
N PRO A 74 15.78 29.55 5.64
CA PRO A 74 16.79 29.78 6.68
C PRO A 74 16.40 29.33 8.11
N PHE A 75 15.11 29.07 8.36
CA PHE A 75 14.56 28.67 9.66
C PHE A 75 13.67 27.41 9.59
N ARG A 76 13.61 26.71 8.44
CA ARG A 76 12.78 25.51 8.26
C ARG A 76 13.56 24.40 7.57
N VAL A 77 13.62 23.23 8.21
CA VAL A 77 14.20 22.02 7.64
C VAL A 77 13.28 21.46 6.55
N ALA A 78 13.85 21.12 5.39
CA ALA A 78 13.16 20.42 4.33
C ALA A 78 12.80 19.01 4.79
N LYS A 79 11.55 18.59 4.52
CA LYS A 79 11.06 17.27 4.90
C LYS A 79 10.42 16.59 3.71
N ALA A 80 10.50 15.26 3.68
CA ALA A 80 9.79 14.41 2.73
C ALA A 80 8.88 13.43 3.48
N PRO A 81 7.85 12.86 2.84
CA PRO A 81 7.09 11.75 3.43
C PRO A 81 8.02 10.60 3.84
N ASP A 82 7.67 9.88 4.90
CA ASP A 82 8.49 8.82 5.50
C ASP A 82 8.42 7.46 4.78
N GLY A 83 7.82 7.45 3.58
CA GLY A 83 7.63 6.27 2.75
C GLY A 83 6.33 5.53 3.08
N ASN A 84 5.96 4.57 2.25
CA ASN A 84 4.73 3.78 2.45
C ASN A 84 4.74 2.97 3.77
N GLY A 85 5.92 2.57 4.25
CA GLY A 85 6.10 1.95 5.56
C GLY A 85 5.70 2.84 6.74
N GLY A 86 5.55 4.16 6.53
CA GLY A 86 5.00 5.10 7.51
C GLY A 86 3.56 4.79 7.92
N VAL A 87 2.84 3.95 7.15
CA VAL A 87 1.45 3.55 7.43
C VAL A 87 1.26 2.98 8.84
N TYR A 88 2.19 2.18 9.35
CA TYR A 88 2.07 1.58 10.68
C TYR A 88 2.11 2.63 11.79
N SER A 89 3.05 3.58 11.68
CA SER A 89 3.17 4.70 12.61
C SER A 89 1.94 5.62 12.51
N ALA A 90 1.52 5.94 11.29
CA ALA A 90 0.38 6.81 11.03
C ALA A 90 -0.92 6.23 11.62
N LEU A 91 -1.21 4.95 11.37
CA LEU A 91 -2.37 4.26 11.95
C LEU A 91 -2.35 4.28 13.48
N LYS A 92 -1.19 4.01 14.09
CA LYS A 92 -1.02 4.02 15.55
C LYS A 92 -1.24 5.42 16.15
N TYR A 93 -0.58 6.44 15.63
CA TYR A 93 -0.65 7.78 16.21
C TYR A 93 -1.99 8.48 15.94
N SER A 94 -2.67 8.13 14.84
CA SER A 94 -4.03 8.58 14.54
C SER A 94 -5.12 7.76 15.26
N LYS A 95 -4.75 6.79 16.09
CA LYS A 95 -5.67 5.88 16.80
C LYS A 95 -6.64 5.12 15.89
N LEU A 96 -6.20 4.83 14.66
CA LEU A 96 -7.03 4.17 13.65
C LEU A 96 -7.04 2.66 13.83
N LEU A 97 -6.06 2.08 14.52
CA LEU A 97 -6.11 0.66 14.91
C LEU A 97 -7.27 0.43 15.89
N GLU A 98 -7.48 1.36 16.82
CA GLU A 98 -8.59 1.36 17.77
C GLU A 98 -9.93 1.62 17.08
N ASP A 99 -9.99 2.56 16.13
CA ASP A 99 -11.18 2.79 15.30
C ASP A 99 -11.56 1.53 14.51
N MET A 100 -10.60 0.91 13.80
CA MET A 100 -10.80 -0.35 13.09
C MET A 100 -11.33 -1.46 14.01
N ALA A 101 -10.76 -1.60 15.21
CA ALA A 101 -11.21 -2.58 16.19
C ALA A 101 -12.63 -2.29 16.67
N SER A 102 -12.97 -1.03 16.96
CA SER A 102 -14.31 -0.62 17.41
C SER A 102 -15.39 -0.86 16.35
N ARG A 103 -15.02 -0.81 15.06
CA ARG A 103 -15.87 -1.11 13.91
C ARG A 103 -15.95 -2.59 13.56
N GLY A 104 -15.21 -3.45 14.27
CA GLY A 104 -15.14 -4.88 14.00
C GLY A 104 -14.42 -5.25 12.70
N ILE A 105 -13.54 -4.38 12.20
CA ILE A 105 -12.73 -4.64 11.01
C ILE A 105 -11.69 -5.70 11.34
N LYS A 106 -11.73 -6.82 10.61
CA LYS A 106 -10.82 -7.97 10.82
C LYS A 106 -9.69 -8.05 9.79
N TYR A 107 -9.91 -7.48 8.62
CA TYR A 107 -9.02 -7.60 7.46
C TYR A 107 -8.89 -6.25 6.77
N VAL A 108 -7.69 -5.95 6.28
CA VAL A 108 -7.37 -4.70 5.59
C VAL A 108 -6.75 -5.05 4.24
N ASP A 109 -7.31 -4.53 3.15
CA ASP A 109 -6.75 -4.62 1.80
C ASP A 109 -5.95 -3.35 1.52
N CYS A 110 -4.62 -3.47 1.41
CA CYS A 110 -3.70 -2.36 1.20
C CYS A 110 -3.18 -2.37 -0.24
N TYR A 111 -3.19 -1.22 -0.92
CA TYR A 111 -2.75 -1.11 -2.30
C TYR A 111 -2.25 0.30 -2.65
N GLY A 112 -1.44 0.38 -3.71
CA GLY A 112 -0.99 1.64 -4.32
C GLY A 112 -2.07 2.27 -5.20
N VAL A 113 -2.23 3.59 -5.09
CA VAL A 113 -3.25 4.36 -5.84
C VAL A 113 -2.98 4.42 -7.35
N ASP A 114 -1.73 4.20 -7.76
CA ASP A 114 -1.29 4.25 -9.16
C ASP A 114 -1.72 3.02 -9.99
N ASN A 115 -2.17 1.95 -9.32
CA ASN A 115 -2.69 0.77 -9.99
C ASN A 115 -4.14 0.98 -10.45
N ALA A 116 -4.32 1.51 -11.66
CA ALA A 116 -5.65 1.71 -12.27
C ALA A 116 -6.46 0.41 -12.47
N LEU A 117 -5.82 -0.76 -12.43
CA LEU A 117 -6.47 -2.06 -12.57
C LEU A 117 -6.68 -2.75 -11.21
N VAL A 118 -6.44 -2.04 -10.10
CA VAL A 118 -6.60 -2.62 -8.76
C VAL A 118 -8.02 -3.08 -8.54
N ARG A 119 -8.16 -4.32 -8.08
CA ARG A 119 -9.42 -4.89 -7.61
C ARG A 119 -9.51 -4.62 -6.11
N VAL A 120 -10.04 -3.45 -5.77
CA VAL A 120 -10.24 -3.02 -4.37
C VAL A 120 -11.19 -3.98 -3.67
N ALA A 121 -10.79 -4.48 -2.50
CA ALA A 121 -11.55 -5.43 -1.71
C ALA A 121 -11.96 -6.69 -2.52
N ASP A 122 -11.04 -7.20 -3.35
CA ASP A 122 -11.28 -8.39 -4.19
C ASP A 122 -11.71 -9.59 -3.33
N PRO A 123 -12.99 -10.04 -3.43
CA PRO A 123 -13.52 -11.08 -2.56
C PRO A 123 -12.85 -12.44 -2.79
N VAL A 124 -12.29 -12.68 -3.98
CA VAL A 124 -11.56 -13.93 -4.26
C VAL A 124 -10.25 -13.95 -3.46
N PHE A 125 -9.52 -12.83 -3.47
CA PHE A 125 -8.28 -12.71 -2.72
C PHE A 125 -8.51 -12.71 -1.21
N LEU A 126 -9.49 -11.95 -0.73
CA LEU A 126 -9.87 -11.93 0.68
C LEU A 126 -10.35 -13.31 1.15
N GLY A 127 -11.18 -13.99 0.37
CA GLY A 127 -11.64 -15.34 0.67
C GLY A 127 -10.48 -16.34 0.77
N TYR A 128 -9.53 -16.29 -0.17
CA TYR A 128 -8.31 -17.11 -0.10
C TYR A 128 -7.46 -16.80 1.13
N PHE A 129 -7.26 -15.52 1.45
CA PHE A 129 -6.52 -15.07 2.62
C PHE A 129 -7.15 -15.59 3.92
N ILE A 130 -8.48 -15.50 4.04
CA ILE A 130 -9.26 -15.99 5.17
C ILE A 130 -9.17 -17.52 5.28
N ASP A 131 -9.38 -18.24 4.17
CA ASP A 131 -9.29 -19.71 4.12
C ASP A 131 -7.93 -20.22 4.58
N LYS A 132 -6.84 -19.53 4.19
CA LYS A 132 -5.48 -19.93 4.59
C LYS A 132 -5.13 -19.58 6.04
N GLY A 133 -5.92 -18.73 6.71
CA GLY A 133 -5.68 -18.37 8.10
C GLY A 133 -4.30 -17.76 8.36
N VAL A 134 -3.72 -17.07 7.36
CA VAL A 134 -2.41 -16.42 7.47
C VAL A 134 -2.55 -14.98 8.00
N ALA A 135 -1.49 -14.43 8.57
CA ALA A 135 -1.51 -13.06 9.10
C ALA A 135 -1.36 -11.99 8.02
N ALA A 136 -0.74 -12.34 6.88
CA ALA A 136 -0.55 -11.45 5.74
C ALA A 136 -0.50 -12.25 4.43
N ALA A 137 -0.97 -11.64 3.36
CA ALA A 137 -0.87 -12.14 1.99
C ALA A 137 -0.56 -10.99 1.04
N ALA A 138 0.14 -11.27 -0.05
CA ALA A 138 0.44 -10.29 -1.09
C ALA A 138 -0.09 -10.79 -2.45
N LYS A 139 -0.68 -9.89 -3.22
CA LYS A 139 -0.95 -10.13 -4.64
C LYS A 139 0.38 -10.00 -5.38
N VAL A 140 0.62 -10.89 -6.34
CA VAL A 140 1.82 -10.86 -7.17
C VAL A 140 1.44 -11.06 -8.62
N VAL A 141 2.21 -10.44 -9.50
CA VAL A 141 2.20 -10.78 -10.93
C VAL A 141 3.53 -11.38 -11.32
N ARG A 142 3.53 -12.10 -12.44
CA ARG A 142 4.77 -12.64 -12.96
C ARG A 142 5.62 -11.52 -13.55
N LYS A 143 6.86 -11.40 -13.09
CA LYS A 143 7.86 -10.49 -13.69
C LYS A 143 7.97 -10.75 -15.19
N ALA A 144 7.80 -9.71 -15.99
CA ALA A 144 7.69 -9.82 -17.45
C ALA A 144 9.06 -10.05 -18.10
N TYR A 145 10.09 -9.35 -17.62
CA TYR A 145 11.47 -9.44 -18.12
C TYR A 145 12.47 -9.04 -17.01
N PRO A 146 13.76 -9.45 -17.09
CA PRO A 146 14.74 -9.24 -16.01
C PRO A 146 14.89 -7.79 -15.53
N GLN A 147 14.83 -6.82 -16.46
CA GLN A 147 15.08 -5.39 -16.21
C GLN A 147 13.83 -4.62 -15.75
N GLU A 148 12.69 -5.30 -15.57
CA GLU A 148 11.49 -4.68 -15.04
C GLU A 148 11.77 -4.09 -13.64
N LYS A 149 11.47 -2.80 -13.46
CA LYS A 149 11.75 -2.03 -12.23
C LYS A 149 10.66 -2.25 -11.18
N VAL A 150 10.60 -3.47 -10.67
CA VAL A 150 9.65 -3.91 -9.66
C VAL A 150 10.38 -4.69 -8.58
N GLY A 151 9.97 -4.49 -7.32
CA GLY A 151 10.41 -5.33 -6.23
C GLY A 151 9.95 -6.77 -6.43
N VAL A 152 10.75 -7.73 -5.98
CA VAL A 152 10.43 -9.16 -6.10
C VAL A 152 10.38 -9.82 -4.73
N PHE A 153 9.42 -10.72 -4.53
CA PHE A 153 9.36 -11.54 -3.33
C PHE A 153 10.47 -12.60 -3.34
N VAL A 154 11.26 -12.62 -2.27
CA VAL A 154 12.38 -13.54 -2.07
C VAL A 154 12.28 -14.15 -0.68
N ARG A 155 12.54 -15.46 -0.58
CA ARG A 155 12.74 -16.10 0.71
C ARG A 155 14.22 -16.03 1.11
N GLN A 156 14.50 -15.41 2.24
CA GLN A 156 15.88 -15.30 2.74
C GLN A 156 16.31 -16.63 3.38
N GLY A 157 17.18 -17.38 2.69
CA GLY A 157 17.66 -18.67 3.16
C GLY A 157 16.59 -19.77 3.21
N LYS A 158 16.96 -20.98 3.63
CA LYS A 158 16.02 -22.10 3.76
C LYS A 158 15.21 -21.94 5.05
N GLY A 159 13.89 -21.72 4.91
CA GLY A 159 13.00 -21.57 6.07
C GLY A 159 12.85 -20.14 6.60
N GLY A 160 13.63 -19.18 6.10
CA GLY A 160 13.59 -17.81 6.60
C GLY A 160 12.39 -16.98 6.10
N PRO A 161 12.37 -15.68 6.45
CA PRO A 161 11.26 -14.80 6.13
C PRO A 161 11.13 -14.58 4.63
N LEU A 162 9.90 -14.26 4.22
CA LEU A 162 9.64 -13.72 2.89
C LEU A 162 9.83 -12.21 2.96
N ILE A 163 10.67 -11.68 2.08
CA ILE A 163 10.98 -10.25 1.96
C ILE A 163 10.72 -9.78 0.54
N VAL A 164 10.55 -8.48 0.36
CA VAL A 164 10.64 -7.85 -0.96
C VAL A 164 12.05 -7.32 -1.11
N VAL A 165 12.73 -7.70 -2.19
CA VAL A 165 13.99 -7.07 -2.61
C VAL A 165 13.65 -6.06 -3.68
N GLU A 166 13.95 -4.79 -3.44
CA GLU A 166 13.69 -3.72 -4.40
C GLU A 166 14.57 -3.87 -5.64
N TYR A 167 14.08 -3.42 -6.79
CA TYR A 167 14.81 -3.57 -8.05
C TYR A 167 16.18 -2.86 -8.03
N SER A 168 16.34 -1.82 -7.20
CA SER A 168 17.60 -1.09 -7.01
C SER A 168 18.62 -1.86 -6.17
N GLU A 169 18.17 -2.88 -5.43
CA GLU A 169 18.98 -3.71 -4.54
C GLU A 169 19.22 -5.12 -5.11
N LEU A 170 18.57 -5.45 -6.23
CA LEU A 170 18.70 -6.74 -6.89
C LEU A 170 19.80 -6.71 -7.95
N ASP A 171 20.89 -7.43 -7.71
CA ASP A 171 22.00 -7.56 -8.67
C ASP A 171 21.51 -8.05 -10.05
N GLN A 172 22.09 -7.50 -11.10
CA GLN A 172 21.71 -7.82 -12.49
C GLN A 172 21.84 -9.33 -12.81
N SER A 173 22.82 -10.01 -12.22
CA SER A 173 23.02 -11.45 -12.36
C SER A 173 21.86 -12.26 -11.74
N LEU A 174 21.35 -11.81 -10.59
CA LEU A 174 20.19 -12.41 -9.93
C LEU A 174 18.90 -12.06 -10.67
N ALA A 175 18.74 -10.81 -11.12
CA ALA A 175 17.58 -10.35 -11.88
C ALA A 175 17.37 -11.15 -13.17
N SER A 176 18.47 -11.59 -13.81
CA SER A 176 18.48 -12.41 -15.02
C SER A 176 18.59 -13.91 -14.76
N ALA A 177 18.65 -14.36 -13.49
CA ALA A 177 18.84 -15.77 -13.17
C ALA A 177 17.63 -16.59 -13.63
N ILE A 178 17.90 -17.72 -14.31
CA ILE A 178 16.88 -18.64 -14.82
C ILE A 178 16.80 -19.87 -13.91
N ASN A 179 15.58 -20.29 -13.59
CA ASN A 179 15.33 -21.59 -13.02
C ASN A 179 15.44 -22.65 -14.13
N GLN A 180 16.44 -23.52 -14.03
CA GLN A 180 16.73 -24.53 -15.07
C GLN A 180 15.61 -25.55 -15.27
N GLN A 181 14.77 -25.80 -14.27
CA GLN A 181 13.66 -26.75 -14.37
C GLN A 181 12.45 -26.13 -15.09
N THR A 182 12.17 -24.85 -14.83
CA THR A 182 10.98 -24.18 -15.38
C THR A 182 11.26 -23.34 -16.62
N GLY A 183 12.53 -23.04 -16.91
CA GLY A 183 12.94 -22.12 -17.98
C GLY A 183 12.54 -20.66 -17.73
N ARG A 184 12.03 -20.33 -16.53
CA ARG A 184 11.54 -19.00 -16.18
C ARG A 184 12.55 -18.26 -15.30
N LEU A 185 12.35 -16.95 -15.13
CA LEU A 185 13.10 -16.17 -14.14
C LEU A 185 12.96 -16.81 -12.76
N ARG A 186 14.11 -16.98 -12.10
CA ARG A 186 14.21 -17.53 -10.75
C ARG A 186 13.49 -16.65 -9.74
N PHE A 187 13.60 -15.33 -9.89
CA PHE A 187 12.90 -14.33 -9.09
C PHE A 187 11.84 -13.66 -9.97
N CYS A 188 10.61 -14.19 -9.91
CA CYS A 188 9.55 -13.82 -10.84
C CYS A 188 8.24 -13.39 -10.18
N TRP A 189 8.20 -13.23 -8.86
CA TRP A 189 7.00 -12.80 -8.13
C TRP A 189 7.11 -11.31 -7.83
N SER A 190 6.60 -10.48 -8.73
CA SER A 190 6.64 -9.02 -8.61
C SER A 190 5.64 -8.55 -7.57
N ASN A 191 6.09 -7.62 -6.72
CA ASN A 191 5.22 -6.84 -5.84
C ASN A 191 4.39 -5.85 -6.68
N VAL A 192 3.08 -5.78 -6.43
CA VAL A 192 2.11 -4.97 -7.20
C VAL A 192 1.14 -4.22 -6.32
#